data_AF-A0A536QZN0-F1
#
_entry.id   AF-A0A536QZN0-F1
#
_cell.length_a   1.000
_cell.length_b   1.000
_cell.length_c   1.000
_cell.angle_alpha   90.00
_cell.angle_beta   90.00
_cell.angle_gamma   90.00
#
_symmetry.space_group_name_H-M   'P 1'
#
loop_
_entity.id
_entity.type
_entity.pdbx_description
1 polymer ?
#
loop_
_entity_poly.entity_id
_entity_poly.type
_entity_poly.pdbx_seq_one_letter_code
_entity_poly.pdbx_strand_id
1 'polypeptide(L)'
;MQPATAVKNSPEIAPANFWTWLDRHEGRIAFAMALVYVLVFGSLSLVRHWAFHSTALDLGVFDQVLWNTIHGRFMESTLSLERCDPHSFFLDHFSPALLLVVPFYAIVPHPETLIVFQTVALALGAWPVYLLARRYLPRGEQRLVWIAVYVLSAPLAWITFYDFHEITLAVLPLGLAMYFLASRRTVPLLICLGASFLVKEELPLIAIGFGLALLAQRRFRLGAFVAIASAAWFIVTLKVIIPAFAGGAPYQYLGRYASLGGDEFEIARTLVLDPLRVIRVLLSGEVGSKIAFVLTLFAPGLGLALRARSALIPSIVPLGYLLLSNYGGQHTHHNQYGAPVIPLA
;
A
#
# COMPACT_ATOMS: atom_id res chain seq x y z
N MET A 1 65.26 -28.82 -39.84
CA MET A 1 64.68 -27.71 -39.05
C MET A 1 63.19 -27.98 -38.91
N GLN A 2 62.72 -28.26 -37.70
CA GLN A 2 61.31 -28.53 -37.39
C GLN A 2 60.48 -27.23 -37.43
N PRO A 3 59.17 -27.29 -37.79
CA PRO A 3 58.31 -26.12 -37.76
C PRO A 3 57.85 -25.83 -36.31
N ALA A 4 57.87 -24.56 -35.95
CA ALA A 4 57.42 -24.07 -34.64
C ALA A 4 55.91 -24.33 -34.46
N THR A 5 55.57 -25.09 -33.42
CA THR A 5 54.19 -25.28 -32.97
C THR A 5 53.68 -24.00 -32.30
N ALA A 6 52.69 -23.36 -32.91
CA ALA A 6 51.96 -22.26 -32.30
C ALA A 6 51.16 -22.76 -31.09
N VAL A 7 51.55 -22.28 -29.90
CA VAL A 7 50.79 -22.49 -28.66
C VAL A 7 49.47 -21.74 -28.78
N LYS A 8 48.35 -22.46 -28.89
CA LYS A 8 47.00 -21.91 -28.75
C LYS A 8 46.85 -21.49 -27.29
N ASN A 9 46.94 -20.19 -27.02
CA ASN A 9 46.50 -19.63 -25.74
C ASN A 9 45.00 -19.89 -25.59
N SER A 10 44.66 -20.82 -24.71
CA SER A 10 43.30 -20.98 -24.18
C SER A 10 42.85 -19.63 -23.62
N PRO A 11 41.61 -19.17 -23.87
CA PRO A 11 41.13 -17.95 -23.23
C PRO A 11 41.12 -18.18 -21.72
N GLU A 12 41.96 -17.44 -20.99
CA GLU A 12 41.84 -17.32 -19.54
C GLU A 12 40.42 -16.86 -19.23
N ILE A 13 39.61 -17.75 -18.64
CA ILE A 13 38.34 -17.38 -18.06
C ILE A 13 38.71 -16.56 -16.81
N ALA A 14 38.82 -15.25 -16.96
CA ALA A 14 39.00 -14.34 -15.84
C ALA A 14 37.91 -14.68 -14.80
N PRO A 15 38.27 -14.92 -13.52
CA PRO A 15 37.29 -15.25 -12.50
C PRO A 15 36.21 -14.17 -12.51
N ALA A 16 34.95 -14.58 -12.56
CA ALA A 16 33.84 -13.64 -12.56
C ALA A 16 34.01 -12.73 -11.34
N ASN A 17 34.36 -11.46 -11.57
CA ASN A 17 34.50 -10.52 -10.48
C ASN A 17 33.14 -10.42 -9.77
N PHE A 18 33.16 -10.19 -8.45
CA PHE A 18 31.96 -10.19 -7.62
C PHE A 18 30.80 -9.37 -8.22
N TRP A 19 31.12 -8.24 -8.85
CA TRP A 19 30.16 -7.35 -9.52
C TRP A 19 29.47 -8.00 -10.73
N THR A 20 30.20 -8.70 -11.60
CA THR A 20 29.58 -9.44 -12.72
C THR A 20 28.73 -10.61 -12.25
N TRP A 21 29.02 -11.21 -11.08
CA TRP A 21 28.15 -12.23 -10.49
C TRP A 21 26.85 -11.60 -9.98
N LEU A 22 26.92 -10.46 -9.27
CA LEU A 22 25.75 -9.71 -8.80
C LEU A 22 24.82 -9.35 -9.97
N ASP A 23 25.38 -8.80 -11.05
CA ASP A 23 24.61 -8.41 -12.23
C ASP A 23 23.85 -9.57 -12.88
N ARG A 24 24.47 -10.76 -12.93
CA ARG A 24 23.84 -11.96 -13.49
C ARG A 24 22.72 -12.50 -12.60
N HIS A 25 22.80 -12.27 -11.30
CA HIS A 25 21.89 -12.85 -10.31
C HIS A 25 20.95 -11.80 -9.67
N GLU A 26 20.93 -10.56 -10.15
CA GLU A 26 20.19 -9.43 -9.54
C GLU A 26 18.74 -9.80 -9.16
N GLY A 27 18.01 -10.45 -10.07
CA GLY A 27 16.61 -10.82 -9.82
C GLY A 27 16.44 -11.90 -8.76
N ARG A 28 17.38 -12.86 -8.67
CA ARG A 28 17.36 -13.91 -7.64
C ARG A 28 17.72 -13.32 -6.28
N ILE A 29 18.65 -12.38 -6.24
CA ILE A 29 19.04 -11.68 -5.02
C ILE A 29 17.89 -10.81 -4.51
N ALA A 30 17.25 -10.04 -5.40
CA ALA A 30 16.06 -9.26 -5.07
C ALA A 30 14.95 -10.13 -4.44
N PHE A 31 14.69 -11.29 -5.03
CA PHE A 31 13.75 -12.26 -4.48
C PHE A 31 14.20 -12.79 -3.12
N ALA A 32 15.48 -13.15 -2.97
CA ALA A 32 16.03 -13.63 -1.71
C ALA A 32 15.91 -12.57 -0.60
N MET A 33 16.10 -11.28 -0.91
CA MET A 33 15.92 -10.18 0.06
C MET A 33 14.47 -10.08 0.53
N ALA A 34 13.50 -10.16 -0.38
CA ALA A 34 12.08 -10.18 -0.02
C ALA A 34 11.72 -11.44 0.78
N LEU A 35 12.32 -12.59 0.46
CA LEU A 35 12.11 -13.84 1.22
C LEU A 35 12.69 -13.74 2.63
N VAL A 36 13.90 -13.20 2.78
CA VAL A 36 14.52 -12.97 4.10
C VAL A 36 13.66 -12.01 4.92
N TYR A 37 13.11 -10.97 4.31
CA TYR A 37 12.14 -10.10 4.97
C TYR A 37 10.94 -10.87 5.51
N VAL A 38 10.30 -11.69 4.69
CA VAL A 38 9.14 -12.51 5.11
C VAL A 38 9.51 -13.42 6.27
N LEU A 39 10.65 -14.11 6.19
CA LEU A 39 11.09 -15.02 7.23
C LEU A 39 11.40 -14.29 8.54
N VAL A 40 12.12 -13.17 8.49
CA VAL A 40 12.54 -12.43 9.69
C VAL A 40 11.37 -11.67 10.29
N PHE A 41 10.75 -10.75 9.53
CA PHE A 41 9.68 -9.90 10.04
C PHE A 41 8.40 -10.68 10.29
N GLY A 42 8.10 -11.69 9.47
CA GLY A 42 6.96 -12.59 9.71
C GLY A 42 7.14 -13.40 11.00
N SER A 43 8.32 -13.96 11.24
CA SER A 43 8.60 -14.65 12.51
C SER A 43 8.50 -13.71 13.71
N LEU A 44 8.99 -12.48 13.60
CA LEU A 44 8.87 -11.48 14.65
C LEU A 44 7.41 -11.08 14.91
N SER A 45 6.59 -10.92 13.87
CA SER A 45 5.15 -10.66 14.01
C SER A 45 4.41 -11.83 14.66
N LEU A 46 4.80 -13.08 14.34
CA LEU A 46 4.26 -14.28 15.01
C LEU A 46 4.67 -14.35 16.48
N VAL A 47 5.94 -14.08 16.80
CA VAL A 47 6.41 -14.00 18.20
C VAL A 47 5.65 -12.92 18.96
N ARG A 48 5.40 -11.75 18.37
CA ARG A 48 4.56 -10.71 18.98
C ARG A 48 3.15 -11.22 19.29
N HIS A 49 2.54 -11.94 18.36
CA HIS A 49 1.21 -12.55 18.55
C HIS A 49 1.21 -13.59 19.69
N TRP A 50 2.16 -14.53 19.67
CA TRP A 50 2.28 -15.57 20.70
C TRP A 50 2.69 -15.02 22.07
N ALA A 51 3.33 -13.85 22.11
CA ALA A 51 3.59 -13.10 23.33
C ALA A 51 2.38 -12.25 23.78
N PHE A 52 1.18 -12.47 23.22
CA PHE A 52 -0.06 -11.76 23.54
C PHE A 52 -0.03 -10.24 23.33
N HIS A 53 0.80 -9.76 22.39
CA HIS A 53 0.86 -8.34 22.04
C HIS A 53 0.00 -7.97 20.82
N SER A 54 -0.83 -8.89 20.31
CA SER A 54 -1.86 -8.63 19.30
C SER A 54 -3.20 -8.24 19.92
N THR A 55 -3.98 -7.44 19.21
CA THR A 55 -5.24 -6.88 19.68
C THR A 55 -6.44 -7.60 19.07
N ALA A 56 -7.55 -7.62 19.81
CA ALA A 56 -8.80 -8.25 19.37
C ALA A 56 -9.59 -7.37 18.37
N LEU A 57 -9.48 -6.04 18.48
CA LEU A 57 -10.30 -5.10 17.69
C LEU A 57 -9.91 -5.05 16.21
N ASP A 58 -8.69 -5.46 15.88
CA ASP A 58 -8.25 -5.55 14.49
C ASP A 58 -8.11 -7.02 14.06
N LEU A 59 -7.12 -7.73 14.61
CA LEU A 59 -6.85 -9.12 14.20
C LEU A 59 -8.05 -10.05 14.42
N GLY A 60 -8.76 -9.88 15.54
CA GLY A 60 -9.93 -10.69 15.89
C GLY A 60 -11.12 -10.47 14.96
N VAL A 61 -11.33 -9.23 14.46
CA VAL A 61 -12.39 -8.94 13.48
C VAL A 61 -12.13 -9.71 12.19
N PHE A 62 -10.93 -9.62 11.63
CA PHE A 62 -10.61 -10.31 10.38
C PHE A 62 -10.60 -11.83 10.53
N ASP A 63 -10.09 -12.34 11.65
CA ASP A 63 -10.14 -13.77 11.98
C ASP A 63 -11.57 -14.28 12.04
N GLN A 64 -12.45 -13.57 12.76
CA GLN A 64 -13.88 -13.90 12.83
C GLN A 64 -14.56 -13.86 11.45
N VAL A 65 -14.31 -12.82 10.66
CA VAL A 65 -14.93 -12.66 9.33
C VAL A 65 -14.53 -13.80 8.39
N LEU A 66 -13.26 -14.19 8.38
CA LEU A 66 -12.79 -15.31 7.56
C LEU A 66 -13.31 -16.66 8.08
N TRP A 67 -13.29 -16.87 9.40
CA TRP A 67 -13.87 -18.05 10.04
C TRP A 67 -15.35 -18.21 9.70
N ASN A 68 -16.14 -17.14 9.84
CA ASN A 68 -17.56 -17.14 9.50
C ASN A 68 -17.77 -17.46 8.02
N THR A 69 -16.96 -16.86 7.14
CA THR A 69 -17.04 -17.07 5.69
C THR A 69 -16.82 -18.53 5.30
N ILE A 70 -15.80 -19.20 5.85
CA ILE A 70 -15.55 -20.62 5.55
C ILE A 70 -16.60 -21.57 6.18
N HIS A 71 -17.34 -21.10 7.19
CA HIS A 71 -18.43 -21.83 7.84
C HIS A 71 -19.83 -21.44 7.33
N GLY A 72 -19.91 -20.78 6.17
CA GLY A 72 -21.17 -20.49 5.47
C GLY A 72 -21.87 -19.19 5.87
N ARG A 73 -21.31 -18.42 6.79
CA ARG A 73 -21.77 -17.06 7.17
C ARG A 73 -20.92 -16.02 6.45
N PHE A 74 -21.22 -15.84 5.17
CA PHE A 74 -20.42 -15.05 4.25
C PHE A 74 -20.19 -13.61 4.75
N MET A 75 -18.93 -13.26 4.99
CA MET A 75 -18.48 -11.93 5.42
C MET A 75 -19.20 -11.39 6.67
N GLU A 76 -19.72 -12.27 7.53
CA GLU A 76 -20.40 -11.87 8.76
C GLU A 76 -19.39 -11.48 9.85
N SER A 77 -19.66 -10.39 10.56
CA SER A 77 -18.98 -9.96 11.78
C SER A 77 -20.01 -9.77 12.90
N THR A 78 -19.59 -9.99 14.14
CA THR A 78 -20.29 -9.52 15.35
C THR A 78 -19.48 -8.48 16.11
N LEU A 79 -18.37 -8.03 15.52
CA LEU A 79 -17.42 -7.07 16.08
C LEU A 79 -17.42 -5.83 15.19
N SER A 80 -18.00 -4.73 15.69
CA SER A 80 -17.94 -3.40 15.08
C SER A 80 -17.95 -2.34 16.17
N LEU A 81 -17.42 -1.14 15.86
CA LEU A 81 -17.43 0.00 16.78
C LEU A 81 -18.84 0.54 17.01
N GLU A 82 -19.74 0.40 16.04
CA GLU A 82 -21.09 0.96 16.09
C GLU A 82 -22.20 -0.09 16.21
N ARG A 83 -21.87 -1.37 16.01
CA ARG A 83 -22.85 -2.48 16.03
C ARG A 83 -22.36 -3.69 16.81
N CYS A 84 -23.22 -4.16 17.70
CA CYS A 84 -22.99 -5.37 18.51
C CYS A 84 -23.80 -6.59 18.03
N ASP A 85 -24.68 -6.42 17.05
CA ASP A 85 -25.46 -7.51 16.44
C ASP A 85 -24.75 -8.06 15.20
N PRO A 86 -24.98 -9.32 14.79
CA PRO A 86 -24.42 -9.86 13.54
C PRO A 86 -24.75 -8.99 12.32
N HIS A 87 -23.73 -8.68 11.51
CA HIS A 87 -23.85 -7.85 10.31
C HIS A 87 -22.84 -8.26 9.25
N SER A 88 -23.01 -7.75 8.03
CA SER A 88 -21.99 -7.88 6.99
C SER A 88 -20.83 -6.94 7.29
N PHE A 89 -19.60 -7.45 7.30
CA PHE A 89 -18.35 -6.66 7.39
C PHE A 89 -18.28 -5.57 6.31
N PHE A 90 -18.94 -5.77 5.16
CA PHE A 90 -18.99 -4.77 4.10
C PHE A 90 -19.74 -3.49 4.48
N LEU A 91 -20.48 -3.45 5.60
CA LEU A 91 -20.96 -2.19 6.14
C LEU A 91 -19.84 -1.38 6.79
N ASP A 92 -18.89 -2.04 7.46
CA ASP A 92 -17.80 -1.35 8.15
C ASP A 92 -16.73 -0.92 7.14
N HIS A 93 -16.30 -1.87 6.31
CA HIS A 93 -15.29 -1.67 5.29
C HIS A 93 -15.65 -2.41 4.01
N PHE A 94 -15.72 -1.69 2.89
CA PHE A 94 -15.93 -2.33 1.60
C PHE A 94 -14.61 -2.86 1.05
N SER A 95 -14.26 -4.08 1.49
CA SER A 95 -12.99 -4.73 1.16
C SER A 95 -13.12 -6.11 0.51
N PRO A 96 -13.69 -6.23 -0.70
CA PRO A 96 -13.82 -7.52 -1.40
C PRO A 96 -12.50 -8.31 -1.56
N ALA A 97 -11.35 -7.64 -1.64
CA ALA A 97 -10.05 -8.29 -1.79
C ALA A 97 -9.67 -9.17 -0.58
N LEU A 98 -10.33 -9.01 0.57
CA LEU A 98 -10.17 -9.91 1.72
C LEU A 98 -10.50 -11.37 1.35
N LEU A 99 -11.36 -11.59 0.36
CA LEU A 99 -11.69 -12.92 -0.15
C LEU A 99 -10.49 -13.66 -0.76
N LEU A 100 -9.41 -12.96 -1.13
CA LEU A 100 -8.17 -13.58 -1.58
C LEU A 100 -7.48 -14.40 -0.47
N VAL A 101 -7.76 -14.07 0.80
CA VAL A 101 -7.19 -14.75 1.97
C VAL A 101 -7.95 -16.05 2.29
N VAL A 102 -9.25 -16.10 1.98
CA VAL A 102 -10.16 -17.24 2.27
C VAL A 102 -9.58 -18.61 1.91
N PRO A 103 -9.05 -18.87 0.69
CA PRO A 103 -8.53 -20.20 0.36
C PRO A 103 -7.33 -20.61 1.23
N PHE A 104 -6.50 -19.66 1.67
CA PHE A 104 -5.37 -19.94 2.56
C PHE A 104 -5.84 -20.17 4.00
N TYR A 105 -6.79 -19.35 4.45
CA TYR A 105 -7.40 -19.48 5.76
C TYR A 105 -8.20 -20.79 5.91
N ALA A 106 -8.85 -21.26 4.84
CA ALA A 106 -9.55 -22.55 4.85
C ALA A 106 -8.62 -23.76 5.07
N ILE A 107 -7.32 -23.64 4.71
CA ILE A 107 -6.32 -24.69 4.93
C ILE A 107 -5.81 -24.63 6.37
N VAL A 108 -5.56 -23.42 6.89
CA VAL A 108 -5.06 -23.17 8.25
C VAL A 108 -5.90 -22.05 8.89
N PRO A 109 -7.03 -22.38 9.54
CA PRO A 109 -8.00 -21.39 10.03
C PRO A 109 -7.57 -20.83 11.39
N HIS A 110 -6.48 -20.06 11.36
CA HIS A 110 -5.86 -19.45 12.53
C HIS A 110 -5.37 -18.01 12.22
N PRO A 111 -5.28 -17.13 13.24
CA PRO A 111 -4.78 -15.76 13.09
C PRO A 111 -3.38 -15.65 12.46
N GLU A 112 -2.52 -16.65 12.68
CA GLU A 112 -1.19 -16.71 12.09
C GLU A 112 -1.22 -16.69 10.56
N THR A 113 -2.25 -17.26 9.94
CA THR A 113 -2.43 -17.22 8.48
C THR A 113 -2.57 -15.80 7.98
N LEU A 114 -3.34 -14.97 8.69
CA LEU A 114 -3.50 -13.55 8.38
C LEU A 114 -2.16 -12.80 8.51
N ILE A 115 -1.44 -13.01 9.62
CA ILE A 115 -0.14 -12.38 9.89
C ILE A 115 0.87 -12.72 8.77
N VAL A 116 0.99 -14.00 8.41
CA VAL A 116 1.89 -14.45 7.34
C VAL A 116 1.45 -13.89 6.00
N PHE A 117 0.15 -13.89 5.70
CA PHE A 117 -0.38 -13.37 4.44
C PHE A 117 -0.09 -11.87 4.27
N GLN A 118 -0.33 -11.06 5.30
CA GLN A 118 0.03 -9.63 5.29
C GLN A 118 1.52 -9.41 5.07
N THR A 119 2.37 -10.18 5.76
CA THR A 119 3.83 -10.08 5.62
C THR A 119 4.27 -10.36 4.17
N VAL A 120 3.71 -11.41 3.55
CA VAL A 120 3.96 -11.75 2.14
C VAL A 120 3.44 -10.66 1.21
N ALA A 121 2.22 -10.16 1.44
CA ALA A 121 1.62 -9.11 0.62
C ALA A 121 2.46 -7.82 0.62
N LEU A 122 2.98 -7.43 1.78
CA LEU A 122 3.91 -6.31 1.93
C LEU A 122 5.24 -6.59 1.22
N ALA A 123 5.82 -7.78 1.38
CA ALA A 123 7.07 -8.16 0.69
C ALA A 123 6.95 -8.10 -0.84
N LEU A 124 5.78 -8.42 -1.40
CA LEU A 124 5.53 -8.31 -2.85
C LEU A 124 5.63 -6.86 -3.36
N GLY A 125 5.48 -5.86 -2.50
CA GLY A 125 5.73 -4.45 -2.82
C GLY A 125 7.19 -4.14 -3.19
N ALA A 126 8.14 -5.02 -2.87
CA ALA A 126 9.52 -4.92 -3.36
C ALA A 126 9.61 -5.08 -4.88
N TRP A 127 8.65 -5.77 -5.51
CA TRP A 127 8.66 -6.03 -6.94
C TRP A 127 8.49 -4.78 -7.80
N PRO A 128 7.48 -3.91 -7.61
CA PRO A 128 7.40 -2.66 -8.35
C PRO A 128 8.59 -1.74 -8.11
N VAL A 129 9.18 -1.74 -6.89
CA VAL A 129 10.42 -1.01 -6.60
C VAL A 129 11.57 -1.52 -7.46
N TYR A 130 11.74 -2.85 -7.55
CA TYR A 130 12.75 -3.47 -8.41
C TYR A 130 12.52 -3.15 -9.89
N LEU A 131 11.27 -3.21 -10.37
CA LEU A 131 10.93 -2.87 -11.75
C LEU A 131 11.22 -1.40 -12.10
N LEU A 132 10.95 -0.47 -11.18
CA LEU A 132 11.30 0.95 -11.30
C LEU A 132 12.83 1.14 -11.28
N ALA A 133 13.54 0.48 -10.37
CA ALA A 133 15.00 0.52 -10.31
C ALA A 133 15.63 0.04 -11.63
N ARG A 134 15.14 -1.07 -12.19
CA ARG A 134 15.61 -1.57 -13.51
C ARG A 134 15.35 -0.61 -14.66
N ARG A 135 14.30 0.20 -14.56
CA ARG A 135 13.91 1.17 -15.59
C ARG A 135 14.83 2.40 -15.58
N TYR A 136 15.25 2.86 -14.41
CA TYR A 136 15.95 4.12 -14.25
C TYR A 136 17.44 4.00 -13.94
N LEU A 137 17.91 2.85 -13.48
CA LEU A 137 19.30 2.62 -13.09
C LEU A 137 19.98 1.59 -14.02
N PRO A 138 21.30 1.72 -14.26
CA PRO A 138 22.07 0.69 -14.93
C PRO A 138 22.00 -0.64 -14.17
N ARG A 139 22.34 -1.75 -14.85
CA ARG A 139 22.55 -3.05 -14.17
C ARG A 139 23.64 -2.87 -13.14
N GLY A 140 23.41 -3.36 -11.92
CA GLY A 140 24.31 -3.15 -10.80
C GLY A 140 23.65 -3.21 -9.45
N GLU A 141 24.49 -3.12 -8.43
CA GLU A 141 24.18 -3.08 -7.01
C GLU A 141 23.19 -1.98 -6.64
N GLN A 142 23.19 -0.85 -7.37
CA GLN A 142 22.28 0.27 -7.11
C GLN A 142 20.81 -0.14 -7.16
N ARG A 143 20.44 -1.11 -7.99
CA ARG A 143 19.06 -1.62 -8.05
C ARG A 143 18.69 -2.40 -6.79
N LEU A 144 19.64 -3.18 -6.27
CA LEU A 144 19.47 -3.97 -5.04
C LEU A 144 19.39 -3.06 -3.81
N VAL A 145 20.09 -1.93 -3.81
CA VAL A 145 20.00 -0.93 -2.73
C VAL A 145 18.55 -0.46 -2.54
N TRP A 146 17.80 -0.18 -3.60
CA TRP A 146 16.41 0.25 -3.47
C TRP A 146 15.48 -0.83 -2.91
N ILE A 147 15.76 -2.10 -3.20
CA ILE A 147 15.05 -3.22 -2.58
C ILE A 147 15.40 -3.30 -1.09
N ALA A 148 16.68 -3.12 -0.74
CA ALA A 148 17.14 -3.10 0.65
C ALA A 148 16.45 -1.96 1.43
N VAL A 149 16.44 -0.76 0.85
CA VAL A 149 15.78 0.43 1.40
C VAL A 149 14.31 0.14 1.65
N TYR A 150 13.60 -0.50 0.72
CA TYR A 150 12.20 -0.86 0.88
C TYR A 150 12.00 -1.84 2.05
N VAL A 151 12.66 -3.02 2.01
CA VAL A 151 12.43 -4.09 2.99
C VAL A 151 12.97 -3.78 4.38
N LEU A 152 13.95 -2.87 4.51
CA LEU A 152 14.49 -2.43 5.79
C LEU A 152 13.88 -1.10 6.26
N SER A 153 12.92 -0.54 5.53
CA SER A 153 12.31 0.74 5.90
C SER A 153 11.48 0.62 7.18
N ALA A 154 11.61 1.61 8.06
CA ALA A 154 10.83 1.66 9.29
C ALA A 154 9.30 1.67 9.03
N PRO A 155 8.75 2.44 8.08
CA PRO A 155 7.32 2.39 7.77
C PRO A 155 6.81 0.98 7.43
N LEU A 156 7.55 0.22 6.62
CA LEU A 156 7.16 -1.13 6.23
C LEU A 156 7.20 -2.10 7.41
N ALA A 157 8.26 -2.00 8.23
CA ALA A 157 8.41 -2.78 9.46
C ALA A 157 7.26 -2.53 10.45
N TRP A 158 6.94 -1.26 10.72
CA TRP A 158 5.86 -0.91 11.64
C TRP A 158 4.50 -1.47 11.21
N ILE A 159 4.17 -1.36 9.93
CA ILE A 159 2.92 -1.91 9.39
C ILE A 159 2.90 -3.44 9.46
N THR A 160 4.06 -4.08 9.27
CA THR A 160 4.17 -5.54 9.38
C THR A 160 4.00 -6.05 10.81
N PHE A 161 4.45 -5.26 11.79
CA PHE A 161 4.24 -5.54 13.20
C PHE A 161 2.85 -5.13 13.68
N TYR A 162 2.10 -4.33 12.94
CA TYR A 162 0.71 -4.08 13.27
C TYR A 162 -0.14 -5.33 13.00
N ASP A 163 -1.31 -5.38 13.64
CA ASP A 163 -2.26 -6.47 13.40
C ASP A 163 -2.73 -6.49 11.94
N PHE A 164 -3.26 -7.63 11.50
CA PHE A 164 -3.66 -7.80 10.11
C PHE A 164 -4.66 -6.72 9.67
N HIS A 165 -4.38 -6.11 8.52
CA HIS A 165 -5.29 -5.22 7.84
C HIS A 165 -5.22 -5.43 6.33
N GLU A 166 -6.38 -5.57 5.72
CA GLU A 166 -6.63 -5.67 4.30
C GLU A 166 -6.02 -4.50 3.50
N ILE A 167 -5.89 -3.31 4.09
CA ILE A 167 -5.25 -2.15 3.42
C ILE A 167 -3.83 -2.43 2.95
N THR A 168 -3.12 -3.36 3.59
CA THR A 168 -1.76 -3.78 3.19
C THR A 168 -1.73 -4.44 1.81
N LEU A 169 -2.84 -5.02 1.36
CA LEU A 169 -2.98 -5.61 0.02
C LEU A 169 -2.92 -4.56 -1.10
N ALA A 170 -3.09 -3.27 -0.78
CA ALA A 170 -2.99 -2.18 -1.75
C ALA A 170 -1.55 -1.87 -2.18
N VAL A 171 -0.54 -2.29 -1.39
CA VAL A 171 0.87 -1.92 -1.61
C VAL A 171 1.37 -2.39 -2.98
N LEU A 172 1.14 -3.66 -3.34
CA LEU A 172 1.53 -4.22 -4.63
C LEU A 172 0.81 -3.54 -5.82
N PRO A 173 -0.53 -3.48 -5.89
CA PRO A 173 -1.21 -2.88 -7.04
C PRO A 173 -0.88 -1.39 -7.19
N LEU A 174 -0.77 -0.61 -6.10
CA LEU A 174 -0.39 0.80 -6.21
C LEU A 174 1.07 0.98 -6.66
N GLY A 175 2.00 0.15 -6.18
CA GLY A 175 3.38 0.17 -6.69
C GLY A 175 3.48 -0.23 -8.16
N LEU A 176 2.71 -1.23 -8.60
CA LEU A 176 2.64 -1.58 -10.02
C LEU A 176 1.98 -0.48 -10.85
N ALA A 177 0.97 0.21 -10.31
CA ALA A 177 0.38 1.39 -10.93
C ALA A 177 1.43 2.49 -11.12
N MET A 178 2.30 2.75 -10.13
CA MET A 178 3.43 3.68 -10.29
C MET A 178 4.38 3.25 -11.40
N TYR A 179 4.74 1.97 -11.46
CA TYR A 179 5.58 1.42 -12.52
C TYR A 179 4.94 1.58 -13.91
N PHE A 180 3.64 1.32 -14.06
CA PHE A 180 2.94 1.44 -15.35
C PHE A 180 2.63 2.89 -15.74
N LEU A 181 2.44 3.78 -14.76
CA LEU A 181 2.41 5.23 -14.98
C LEU A 181 3.75 5.71 -15.56
N ALA A 182 4.87 5.33 -14.94
CA ALA A 182 6.22 5.64 -15.39
C ALA A 182 6.54 5.00 -16.77
N SER A 183 6.01 3.81 -17.01
CA SER A 183 6.20 3.05 -18.26
C SER A 183 5.19 3.40 -19.36
N ARG A 184 4.27 4.33 -19.11
CA ARG A 184 3.19 4.76 -20.01
C ARG A 184 2.33 3.60 -20.55
N ARG A 185 2.14 2.53 -19.78
CA ARG A 185 1.30 1.39 -20.16
C ARG A 185 -0.10 1.53 -19.56
N THR A 186 -1.07 1.94 -20.38
CA THR A 186 -2.42 2.30 -19.92
C THR A 186 -3.22 1.13 -19.35
N VAL A 187 -3.36 0.04 -20.10
CA VAL A 187 -4.21 -1.10 -19.70
C VAL A 187 -3.77 -1.69 -18.35
N PRO A 188 -2.50 -2.06 -18.14
CA PRO A 188 -2.09 -2.61 -16.85
C PRO A 188 -2.14 -1.57 -15.72
N LEU A 189 -1.94 -0.27 -16.00
CA LEU A 189 -2.18 0.79 -15.02
C LEU A 189 -3.66 0.76 -14.54
N LEU A 190 -4.62 0.73 -15.48
CA LEU A 190 -6.04 0.71 -15.14
C LEU A 190 -6.43 -0.56 -14.38
N ILE A 191 -5.87 -1.72 -14.74
CA ILE A 191 -6.09 -2.98 -14.02
C ILE A 191 -5.58 -2.86 -12.57
N CYS A 192 -4.39 -2.32 -12.35
CA CYS A 192 -3.84 -2.12 -11.01
C CYS A 192 -4.67 -1.15 -10.15
N LEU A 193 -5.13 -0.04 -10.74
CA LEU A 193 -6.02 0.89 -10.03
C LEU A 193 -7.37 0.25 -9.70
N GLY A 194 -7.98 -0.46 -10.66
CA GLY A 194 -9.22 -1.20 -10.42
C GLY A 194 -9.06 -2.27 -9.34
N ALA A 195 -7.95 -3.01 -9.36
CA ALA A 195 -7.63 -3.98 -8.31
C ALA A 195 -7.50 -3.33 -6.92
N SER A 196 -6.91 -2.12 -6.83
CA SER A 196 -6.84 -1.39 -5.55
C SER A 196 -8.22 -0.98 -5.01
N PHE A 197 -9.23 -0.77 -5.87
CA PHE A 197 -10.58 -0.39 -5.41
C PHE A 197 -11.29 -1.53 -4.68
N LEU A 198 -10.86 -2.77 -4.89
CA LEU A 198 -11.37 -3.93 -4.17
C LEU A 198 -10.75 -4.08 -2.79
N VAL A 199 -9.67 -3.34 -2.48
CA VAL A 199 -8.96 -3.50 -1.21
C VAL A 199 -9.68 -2.80 -0.07
N LYS A 200 -10.11 -1.56 -0.28
CA LYS A 200 -10.81 -0.74 0.72
C LYS A 200 -11.50 0.45 0.06
N GLU A 201 -12.50 1.01 0.72
CA GLU A 201 -13.35 2.06 0.18
C GLU A 201 -12.62 3.38 -0.15
N GLU A 202 -11.49 3.69 0.48
CA GLU A 202 -10.75 4.94 0.28
C GLU A 202 -9.72 4.91 -0.85
N LEU A 203 -9.30 3.72 -1.34
CA LEU A 203 -8.31 3.60 -2.42
C LEU A 203 -8.68 4.33 -3.73
N PRO A 204 -9.96 4.47 -4.12
CA PRO A 204 -10.35 5.31 -5.24
C PRO A 204 -9.93 6.77 -5.09
N LEU A 205 -9.87 7.32 -3.87
CA LEU A 205 -9.31 8.67 -3.68
C LEU A 205 -7.85 8.73 -4.13
N ILE A 206 -7.05 7.71 -3.81
CA ILE A 206 -5.63 7.65 -4.23
C ILE A 206 -5.52 7.64 -5.76
N ALA A 207 -6.41 6.93 -6.45
CA ALA A 207 -6.44 6.90 -7.91
C ALA A 207 -6.78 8.26 -8.55
N ILE A 208 -7.46 9.17 -7.84
CA ILE A 208 -7.59 10.57 -8.29
C ILE A 208 -6.20 11.21 -8.45
N GLY A 209 -5.27 10.95 -7.52
CA GLY A 209 -3.88 11.39 -7.61
C GLY A 209 -3.15 10.85 -8.85
N PHE A 210 -3.40 9.60 -9.23
CA PHE A 210 -2.93 9.04 -10.50
C PHE A 210 -3.55 9.74 -11.73
N GLY A 211 -4.84 10.06 -11.67
CA GLY A 211 -5.52 10.88 -12.67
C GLY A 211 -4.84 12.24 -12.85
N LEU A 212 -4.56 12.95 -11.76
CA LEU A 212 -3.84 14.22 -11.76
C LEU A 212 -2.42 14.08 -12.34
N ALA A 213 -1.71 13.01 -11.99
CA ALA A 213 -0.39 12.73 -12.55
C ALA A 213 -0.43 12.51 -14.08
N LEU A 214 -1.47 11.84 -14.58
CA LEU A 214 -1.71 11.67 -16.01
C LEU A 214 -2.04 13.00 -16.71
N LEU A 215 -2.82 13.89 -16.07
CA LEU A 215 -3.07 15.24 -16.57
C LEU A 215 -1.77 16.05 -16.65
N ALA A 216 -0.90 15.97 -15.64
CA ALA A 216 0.41 16.60 -15.63
C ALA A 216 1.33 16.04 -16.73
N GLN A 217 1.17 14.77 -17.11
CA GLN A 217 1.82 14.16 -18.29
C GLN A 217 1.15 14.53 -19.63
N ARG A 218 0.19 15.46 -19.63
CA ARG A 218 -0.62 15.90 -20.80
C ARG A 218 -1.48 14.79 -21.40
N ARG A 219 -1.79 13.74 -20.65
CA ARG A 219 -2.66 12.61 -21.07
C ARG A 219 -4.10 12.90 -20.69
N PHE A 220 -4.62 14.04 -21.16
CA PHE A 220 -5.84 14.68 -20.64
C PHE A 220 -7.07 13.77 -20.58
N ARG A 221 -7.40 13.07 -21.68
CA ARG A 221 -8.57 12.18 -21.73
C ARG A 221 -8.48 11.05 -20.70
N LEU A 222 -7.31 10.41 -20.61
CA LEU A 222 -7.09 9.31 -19.67
C LEU A 222 -7.04 9.81 -18.22
N GLY A 223 -6.36 10.93 -17.96
CA GLY A 223 -6.28 11.53 -16.62
C GLY A 223 -7.65 11.97 -16.10
N ALA A 224 -8.46 12.62 -16.96
CA ALA A 224 -9.83 12.98 -16.64
C ALA A 224 -10.71 11.75 -16.40
N PHE A 225 -10.62 10.73 -17.26
CA PHE A 225 -11.32 9.46 -17.06
C PHE A 225 -10.97 8.82 -15.72
N VAL A 226 -9.69 8.66 -15.40
CA VAL A 226 -9.25 8.06 -14.13
C VAL A 226 -9.74 8.90 -12.95
N ALA A 227 -9.58 10.22 -12.96
CA ALA A 227 -10.02 11.07 -11.85
C ALA A 227 -11.54 11.01 -11.64
N ILE A 228 -12.33 11.15 -12.71
CA ILE A 228 -13.80 11.14 -12.64
C ILE A 228 -14.32 9.76 -12.26
N ALA A 229 -13.82 8.69 -12.87
CA ALA A 229 -14.26 7.33 -12.56
C ALA A 229 -13.92 6.95 -11.12
N SER A 230 -12.75 7.36 -10.61
CA SER A 230 -12.36 7.08 -9.23
C SER A 230 -13.20 7.87 -8.22
N ALA A 231 -13.47 9.16 -8.51
CA ALA A 231 -14.37 9.97 -7.69
C ALA A 231 -15.80 9.41 -7.70
N ALA A 232 -16.32 8.99 -8.86
CA ALA A 232 -17.62 8.36 -8.97
C ALA A 232 -17.69 7.05 -8.18
N TRP A 233 -16.69 6.18 -8.30
CA TRP A 233 -16.63 4.93 -7.54
C TRP A 233 -16.55 5.15 -6.04
N PHE A 234 -15.76 6.14 -5.58
CA PHE A 234 -15.71 6.53 -4.17
C PHE A 234 -17.10 6.92 -3.65
N ILE A 235 -17.79 7.82 -4.36
CA ILE A 235 -19.13 8.28 -3.98
C ILE A 235 -20.15 7.13 -4.01
N VAL A 236 -20.13 6.28 -5.05
CA VAL A 236 -21.00 5.10 -5.14
C VAL A 236 -20.74 4.15 -3.97
N THR A 237 -19.48 3.94 -3.60
CA THR A 237 -19.12 3.05 -2.48
C THR A 237 -19.70 3.58 -1.18
N LEU A 238 -19.51 4.86 -0.87
CA LEU A 238 -19.96 5.46 0.39
C LEU A 238 -21.48 5.71 0.45
N LYS A 239 -22.14 6.04 -0.67
CA LYS A 239 -23.56 6.44 -0.68
C LYS A 239 -24.51 5.32 -1.08
N VAL A 240 -24.02 4.27 -1.74
CA VAL A 240 -24.87 3.19 -2.25
C VAL A 240 -24.44 1.85 -1.69
N ILE A 241 -23.18 1.46 -1.87
CA ILE A 241 -22.72 0.10 -1.53
C ILE A 241 -22.73 -0.11 0.00
N ILE A 242 -22.01 0.72 0.75
CA ILE A 242 -21.93 0.60 2.21
C ILE A 242 -23.34 0.75 2.85
N PRO A 243 -24.15 1.77 2.51
CA PRO A 243 -25.50 1.91 3.05
C PRO A 243 -26.42 0.73 2.72
N ALA A 244 -26.24 0.05 1.59
CA ALA A 244 -27.01 -1.16 1.27
C ALA A 244 -26.72 -2.32 2.24
N PHE A 245 -25.49 -2.43 2.77
CA PHE A 245 -25.16 -3.37 3.85
C PHE A 245 -25.52 -2.83 5.24
N ALA A 246 -25.60 -1.51 5.39
CA ALA A 246 -25.86 -0.84 6.66
C ALA A 246 -27.34 -0.62 6.96
N GLY A 247 -28.27 -1.08 6.13
CA GLY A 247 -29.71 -0.78 6.30
C GLY A 247 -30.02 0.72 6.18
N GLY A 248 -29.24 1.45 5.37
CA GLY A 248 -29.40 2.89 5.13
C GLY A 248 -28.63 3.80 6.09
N ALA A 249 -27.91 3.26 7.08
CA ALA A 249 -27.09 4.08 7.96
C ALA A 249 -25.93 4.77 7.19
N PRO A 250 -25.54 6.00 7.59
CA PRO A 250 -24.44 6.72 6.96
C PRO A 250 -23.08 6.05 7.25
N TYR A 251 -22.06 6.42 6.46
CA TYR A 251 -20.71 5.92 6.64
C TYR A 251 -20.09 6.43 7.96
N GLN A 252 -19.74 5.49 8.85
CA GLN A 252 -19.31 5.77 10.22
C GLN A 252 -18.03 6.62 10.34
N TYR A 253 -17.09 6.49 9.41
CA TYR A 253 -15.78 7.15 9.54
C TYR A 253 -15.75 8.60 9.02
N LEU A 254 -16.87 9.15 8.56
CA LEU A 254 -16.93 10.53 8.08
C LEU A 254 -16.59 11.54 9.18
N GLY A 255 -16.91 11.22 10.44
CA GLY A 255 -16.61 12.07 11.61
C GLY A 255 -15.12 12.35 11.82
N ARG A 256 -14.23 11.53 11.25
CA ARG A 256 -12.77 11.77 11.25
C ARG A 256 -12.40 13.07 10.53
N TYR A 257 -13.29 13.62 9.70
CA TYR A 257 -13.06 14.85 8.93
C TYR A 257 -14.00 16.00 9.34
N ALA A 258 -14.61 15.93 10.53
CA ALA A 258 -15.55 16.93 11.02
C ALA A 258 -14.96 18.36 11.11
N SER A 259 -13.63 18.49 11.16
CA SER A 259 -12.95 19.79 11.11
C SER A 259 -13.06 20.47 9.74
N LEU A 260 -13.37 19.73 8.68
CA LEU A 260 -13.52 20.23 7.31
C LEU A 260 -14.98 20.46 6.91
N GLY A 261 -15.93 19.64 7.40
CA GLY A 261 -17.35 19.76 7.08
C GLY A 261 -18.20 18.69 7.75
N GLY A 262 -19.52 18.87 7.74
CA GLY A 262 -20.48 17.92 8.31
C GLY A 262 -20.87 16.78 7.36
N ASP A 263 -20.66 16.96 6.06
CA ASP A 263 -20.88 15.94 5.03
C ASP A 263 -19.79 15.96 3.94
N GLU A 264 -19.83 14.99 3.02
CA GLU A 264 -18.83 14.84 1.95
C GLU A 264 -18.79 16.04 1.00
N PHE A 265 -19.94 16.69 0.75
CA PHE A 265 -20.01 17.86 -0.12
C PHE A 265 -19.42 19.08 0.56
N GLU A 266 -19.72 19.32 1.84
CA GLU A 266 -19.12 20.37 2.64
C GLU A 266 -17.60 20.18 2.76
N ILE A 267 -17.13 18.96 3.02
CA ILE A 267 -15.70 18.65 3.07
C ILE A 267 -15.06 18.98 1.72
N ALA A 268 -15.62 18.51 0.61
CA ALA A 268 -15.11 18.80 -0.74
C ALA A 268 -15.12 20.31 -1.04
N ARG A 269 -16.19 21.01 -0.63
CA ARG A 269 -16.32 22.46 -0.77
C ARG A 269 -15.24 23.20 0.02
N THR A 270 -14.97 22.80 1.26
CA THR A 270 -13.92 23.40 2.09
C THR A 270 -12.53 23.15 1.53
N LEU A 271 -12.26 21.95 1.01
CA LEU A 271 -10.97 21.63 0.37
C LEU A 271 -10.66 22.56 -0.82
N VAL A 272 -11.67 23.02 -1.55
CA VAL A 272 -11.50 23.85 -2.76
C VAL A 272 -11.68 25.34 -2.49
N LEU A 273 -12.68 25.72 -1.69
CA LEU A 273 -13.10 27.12 -1.52
C LEU A 273 -12.56 27.77 -0.24
N ASP A 274 -12.04 27.00 0.71
CA ASP A 274 -11.51 27.53 1.98
C ASP A 274 -10.11 26.95 2.31
N PRO A 275 -9.08 27.30 1.52
CA PRO A 275 -7.72 26.83 1.74
C PRO A 275 -7.13 27.28 3.09
N LEU A 276 -7.62 28.39 3.66
CA LEU A 276 -7.18 28.87 4.97
C LEU A 276 -7.63 27.91 6.08
N ARG A 277 -8.87 27.39 6.01
CA ARG A 277 -9.33 26.35 6.93
C ARG A 277 -8.52 25.06 6.78
N VAL A 278 -8.23 24.63 5.55
CA VAL A 278 -7.38 23.44 5.29
C VAL A 278 -6.00 23.60 5.94
N ILE A 279 -5.35 24.75 5.75
CA ILE A 279 -4.04 25.05 6.36
C ILE A 279 -4.15 25.06 7.88
N ARG A 280 -5.20 25.65 8.46
CA ARG A 280 -5.43 25.62 9.92
C ARG A 280 -5.57 24.20 10.43
N VAL A 281 -6.31 23.32 9.74
CA VAL A 281 -6.45 21.91 10.14
C VAL A 281 -5.10 21.19 10.10
N LEU A 282 -4.31 21.39 9.04
CA LEU A 282 -2.96 20.81 8.93
C LEU A 282 -2.03 21.28 10.07
N LEU A 283 -2.13 22.55 10.46
CA LEU A 283 -1.32 23.17 11.51
C LEU A 283 -1.94 23.07 12.92
N SER A 284 -3.08 22.40 13.06
CA SER A 284 -3.75 22.21 14.34
C SER A 284 -3.54 20.79 14.89
N GLY A 285 -3.63 20.66 16.22
CA GLY A 285 -3.51 19.38 16.91
C GLY A 285 -2.07 18.84 16.91
N GLU A 286 -1.91 17.58 16.50
CA GLU A 286 -0.66 16.81 16.56
C GLU A 286 0.32 17.10 15.41
N VAL A 287 0.65 18.38 15.18
CA VAL A 287 1.56 18.79 14.08
C VAL A 287 2.90 18.05 14.13
N GLY A 288 3.44 17.82 15.33
CA GLY A 288 4.67 17.04 15.51
C GLY A 288 4.56 15.63 14.95
N SER A 289 3.46 14.90 15.25
CA SER A 289 3.18 13.56 14.72
C SER A 289 3.06 13.59 13.19
N LYS A 290 2.35 14.58 12.65
CA LYS A 290 2.17 14.76 11.19
C LYS A 290 3.51 14.97 10.47
N ILE A 291 4.38 15.81 11.02
CA ILE A 291 5.73 16.05 10.47
C ILE A 291 6.58 14.79 10.56
N ALA A 292 6.61 14.14 11.74
CA ALA A 292 7.36 12.90 11.94
C ALA A 292 6.89 11.80 10.98
N PHE A 293 5.58 11.72 10.74
CA PHE A 293 4.97 10.77 9.81
C PHE A 293 5.47 10.96 8.38
N VAL A 294 5.42 12.19 7.86
CA VAL A 294 5.91 12.50 6.51
C VAL A 294 7.41 12.27 6.41
N LEU A 295 8.20 12.78 7.37
CA LEU A 295 9.66 12.64 7.33
C LEU A 295 10.08 11.18 7.34
N THR A 296 9.49 10.35 8.19
CA THR A 296 9.83 8.93 8.31
C THR A 296 9.40 8.14 7.07
N LEU A 297 8.31 8.55 6.40
CA LEU A 297 7.88 7.94 5.15
C LEU A 297 8.89 8.18 4.01
N PHE A 298 9.45 9.39 3.91
CA PHE A 298 10.40 9.76 2.85
C PHE A 298 11.89 9.58 3.23
N ALA A 299 12.20 9.34 4.52
CA ALA A 299 13.56 9.15 5.02
C ALA A 299 14.31 7.97 4.39
N PRO A 300 13.70 6.78 4.15
CA PRO A 300 14.40 5.66 3.53
C PRO A 300 14.99 6.01 2.16
N GLY A 301 14.26 6.80 1.37
CA GLY A 301 14.73 7.32 0.09
C GLY A 301 15.58 8.59 0.19
N LEU A 302 15.98 9.01 1.40
CA LEU A 302 16.70 10.27 1.69
C LEU A 302 16.02 11.52 1.08
N GLY A 303 14.69 11.49 0.99
CA GLY A 303 13.91 12.55 0.35
C GLY A 303 14.14 12.68 -1.16
N LEU A 304 14.78 11.71 -1.83
CA LEU A 304 15.01 11.76 -3.28
C LEU A 304 13.71 11.81 -4.08
N ALA A 305 12.64 11.19 -3.58
CA ALA A 305 11.31 11.30 -4.17
C ALA A 305 10.83 12.75 -4.30
N LEU A 306 11.26 13.65 -3.39
CA LEU A 306 10.91 15.08 -3.43
C LEU A 306 11.49 15.80 -4.66
N ARG A 307 12.54 15.25 -5.29
CA ARG A 307 13.08 15.79 -6.55
C ARG A 307 12.24 15.43 -7.76
N ALA A 308 11.47 14.34 -7.70
CA ALA A 308 10.63 13.86 -8.78
C ALA A 308 9.23 14.47 -8.71
N ARG A 309 9.11 15.76 -9.05
CA ARG A 309 7.86 16.56 -8.94
C ARG A 309 6.62 15.88 -9.54
N SER A 310 6.77 15.16 -10.66
CA SER A 310 5.66 14.45 -11.31
C SER A 310 5.32 13.10 -10.67
N ALA A 311 6.28 12.46 -10.00
CA ALA A 311 6.09 11.17 -9.33
C ALA A 311 5.44 11.31 -7.95
N LEU A 312 5.50 12.51 -7.34
CA LEU A 312 4.84 12.82 -6.07
C LEU A 312 3.34 13.09 -6.20
N ILE A 313 2.84 13.41 -7.40
CA ILE A 313 1.44 13.81 -7.61
C ILE A 313 0.46 12.73 -7.09
N PRO A 314 0.68 11.42 -7.35
CA PRO A 314 -0.15 10.37 -6.79
C PRO A 314 -0.17 10.33 -5.26
N SER A 315 0.90 10.76 -4.60
CA SER A 315 1.06 10.75 -3.14
C SER A 315 0.33 11.92 -2.46
N ILE A 316 -0.03 12.97 -3.20
CA ILE A 316 -0.69 14.17 -2.64
C ILE A 316 -2.04 13.82 -2.01
N VAL A 317 -2.86 13.02 -2.70
CA VAL A 317 -4.20 12.67 -2.21
C VAL A 317 -4.14 11.81 -0.94
N PRO A 318 -3.37 10.71 -0.88
CA PRO A 318 -3.26 9.93 0.34
C PRO A 318 -2.63 10.71 1.51
N LEU A 319 -1.57 11.47 1.27
CA LEU A 319 -1.01 12.34 2.31
C LEU A 319 -2.04 13.38 2.77
N GLY A 320 -2.83 13.93 1.84
CA GLY A 320 -3.90 14.88 2.15
C GLY A 320 -4.91 14.33 3.14
N TYR A 321 -5.55 13.19 2.82
CA TYR A 321 -6.59 12.65 3.72
C TYR A 321 -6.01 12.15 5.05
N LEU A 322 -4.79 11.58 5.06
CA LEU A 322 -4.15 11.13 6.29
C LEU A 322 -3.82 12.30 7.23
N LEU A 323 -3.27 13.40 6.70
CA LEU A 323 -2.85 14.56 7.49
C LEU A 323 -3.99 15.50 7.88
N LEU A 324 -5.11 15.46 7.15
CA LEU A 324 -6.31 16.24 7.43
C LEU A 324 -7.30 15.55 8.36
N SER A 325 -7.06 14.27 8.69
CA SER A 325 -7.88 13.56 9.66
C SER A 325 -7.72 14.13 11.07
N ASN A 326 -8.83 14.17 11.80
CA ASN A 326 -8.88 14.43 13.24
C ASN A 326 -8.51 13.20 14.08
N TYR A 327 -8.39 12.03 13.45
CA TYR A 327 -8.01 10.79 14.13
C TYR A 327 -6.49 10.63 14.09
N GLY A 328 -5.84 10.81 15.24
CA GLY A 328 -4.38 10.79 15.36
C GLY A 328 -3.73 9.54 14.77
N GLY A 329 -4.42 8.40 14.86
CA GLY A 329 -3.94 7.13 14.31
C GLY A 329 -3.66 7.14 12.80
N GLN A 330 -4.27 8.04 12.02
CA GLN A 330 -4.07 8.13 10.56
C GLN A 330 -2.79 8.85 10.15
N HIS A 331 -2.10 9.54 11.06
CA HIS A 331 -0.83 10.22 10.78
C HIS A 331 0.24 9.83 11.79
N THR A 332 0.32 8.53 12.09
CA THR A 332 1.40 7.90 12.87
C THR A 332 1.84 6.61 12.17
N HIS A 333 3.03 6.11 12.51
CA HIS A 333 3.51 4.83 11.98
C HIS A 333 3.07 3.63 12.79
N HIS A 334 2.46 3.82 13.96
CA HIS A 334 2.05 2.72 14.82
C HIS A 334 0.81 1.98 14.31
N ASN A 335 0.26 2.39 13.15
CA ASN A 335 -0.96 1.88 12.55
C ASN A 335 -0.77 1.59 11.05
N GLN A 336 -1.69 0.81 10.49
CA GLN A 336 -1.80 0.37 9.10
C GLN A 336 -2.01 1.49 8.05
N TYR A 337 -2.53 2.66 8.42
CA TYR A 337 -3.05 3.66 7.46
C TYR A 337 -2.01 4.20 6.47
N GLY A 338 -0.72 4.14 6.82
CA GLY A 338 0.36 4.57 5.93
C GLY A 338 0.67 3.60 4.78
N ALA A 339 0.15 2.37 4.80
CA ALA A 339 0.51 1.32 3.85
C ALA A 339 0.34 1.74 2.37
N PRO A 340 -0.77 2.37 1.95
CA PRO A 340 -0.96 2.78 0.56
C PRO A 340 0.05 3.83 0.07
N VAL A 341 0.71 4.53 0.99
CA VAL A 341 1.67 5.60 0.65
C VAL A 341 3.09 5.07 0.48
N ILE A 342 3.44 3.93 1.12
CA ILE A 342 4.77 3.31 0.99
C ILE A 342 5.22 3.18 -0.48
N PRO A 343 4.43 2.61 -1.41
CA PRO A 343 4.89 2.48 -2.80
C PRO A 343 4.94 3.80 -3.58
N LEU A 344 4.49 4.91 -2.98
CA LEU A 344 4.40 6.24 -3.59
C LEU A 344 5.41 7.25 -3.00
N ALA A 345 6.15 6.87 -1.96
CA ALA A 345 7.12 7.69 -1.24
C ALA A 345 8.54 7.13 -1.41
#